data_AF-A0A7X6ZTK5-F1
#
_entry.id   AF-A0A7X6ZTK5-F1
#
_cell.length_a   1.000
_cell.length_b   1.000
_cell.length_c   1.000
_cell.angle_alpha   90.00
_cell.angle_beta   90.00
_cell.angle_gamma   90.00
#
_symmetry.space_group_name_H-M   'P 1'
#
loop_
_entity.id
_entity.type
_entity.pdbx_description
1 polymer ?
#
loop_
_entity_poly.entity_id
_entity_poly.type
_entity_poly.pdbx_seq_one_letter_code
_entity_poly.pdbx_strand_id
1 'polypeptide(L)'
;TWLLENGYIPCEDSGKKTRRFKIRIDDVIIYLTKLEKHPESLQTPPGIFSSRTKYRSIKQMQEPIDSKSFTKMLKKEWSSFPDVLTTNEVITLIGYTQSTLSDWIIQGRIIGIRYYNRYLIPKNYLIEYVATKAHRITQKSEKHMSLIAQYFDGR
;
A
#
# COMPACT_ATOMS: atom_id res chain seq x y z
N THR A 1 -18.42 16.79 7.19
CA THR A 1 -18.28 17.05 8.63
C THR A 1 -17.63 15.88 9.37
N TRP A 2 -17.81 14.64 8.90
CA TRP A 2 -17.30 13.43 9.56
C TRP A 2 -15.84 13.48 10.02
N LEU A 3 -14.90 13.98 9.19
CA LEU A 3 -13.48 14.07 9.56
C LEU A 3 -13.25 14.93 10.82
N LEU A 4 -13.96 16.04 10.94
CA LEU A 4 -13.87 16.98 12.07
C LEU A 4 -14.53 16.38 13.32
N GLU A 5 -15.71 15.76 13.12
CA GLU A 5 -16.46 15.10 14.18
C GLU A 5 -15.73 13.88 14.76
N ASN A 6 -14.87 13.24 13.96
CA ASN A 6 -14.05 12.10 14.38
C ASN A 6 -12.60 12.50 14.73
N GLY A 7 -12.32 13.81 14.85
CA GLY A 7 -11.04 14.30 15.36
C GLY A 7 -9.82 14.07 14.45
N TYR A 8 -10.01 13.82 13.15
CA TYR A 8 -8.90 13.68 12.19
C TYR A 8 -8.16 15.00 11.99
N ILE A 9 -8.87 16.12 12.11
CA ILE A 9 -8.31 17.48 12.12
C ILE A 9 -8.81 18.17 13.39
N PRO A 10 -7.92 18.64 14.27
CA PRO A 10 -8.30 19.43 15.43
C PRO A 10 -9.20 20.61 15.04
N CYS A 11 -10.29 20.80 15.78
CA CYS A 11 -11.19 21.92 15.57
C CYS A 11 -11.91 22.32 16.86
N GLU A 12 -12.28 23.60 16.94
CA GLU A 12 -13.19 24.11 17.95
C GLU A 12 -14.62 23.92 17.44
N ASP A 13 -15.44 23.13 18.15
CA ASP A 13 -16.85 22.92 17.82
C ASP A 13 -17.73 23.83 18.69
N SER A 14 -18.46 24.73 18.05
CA SER A 14 -19.41 25.65 18.71
C SER A 14 -20.83 25.09 18.86
N GLY A 15 -21.12 23.91 18.30
CA GLY A 15 -22.45 23.28 18.33
C GLY A 15 -23.51 23.95 17.46
N LYS A 16 -23.18 25.05 16.77
CA LYS A 16 -24.13 25.84 15.97
C LYS A 16 -24.53 25.11 14.68
N LYS A 17 -25.73 25.40 14.16
CA LYS A 17 -26.20 24.85 12.88
C LYS A 17 -25.39 25.36 11.68
N THR A 18 -24.98 26.62 11.72
CA THR A 18 -24.12 27.26 10.71
C THR A 18 -22.85 27.75 11.38
N ARG A 19 -21.71 27.72 10.66
CA ARG A 19 -20.38 28.08 11.18
C ARG A 19 -20.02 27.32 12.48
N ARG A 20 -20.34 26.02 12.52
CA ARG A 20 -20.14 25.12 13.66
C ARG A 20 -18.68 25.00 14.08
N PHE A 21 -17.81 24.72 13.11
CA PHE A 21 -16.41 24.39 13.35
C PHE A 21 -15.48 25.55 13.02
N LYS A 22 -14.43 25.71 13.82
CA LYS A 22 -13.30 26.60 13.56
C LYS A 22 -12.01 25.78 13.58
N ILE A 23 -11.27 25.86 12.49
CA ILE A 23 -10.08 25.04 12.22
C ILE A 23 -8.91 25.98 12.02
N ARG A 24 -7.74 25.67 12.58
CA ARG A 24 -6.52 26.42 12.29
C ARG A 24 -5.90 25.93 10.98
N ILE A 25 -5.36 26.85 10.19
CA ILE A 25 -4.68 26.51 8.94
C ILE A 25 -3.48 25.58 9.20
N ASP A 26 -2.74 25.81 10.29
CA ASP A 26 -1.61 24.96 10.69
C ASP A 26 -2.02 23.49 10.85
N ASP A 27 -3.17 23.23 11.48
CA ASP A 27 -3.68 21.87 11.70
C ASP A 27 -4.06 21.19 10.38
N VAL A 28 -4.56 21.97 9.41
CA VAL A 28 -4.85 21.48 8.06
C VAL A 28 -3.56 21.12 7.33
N ILE A 29 -2.52 21.95 7.44
CA ILE A 29 -1.21 21.70 6.82
C ILE A 29 -0.59 20.42 7.41
N ILE A 30 -0.64 20.24 8.74
CA ILE A 30 -0.15 19.04 9.42
C ILE A 30 -0.90 17.81 8.92
N TYR A 31 -2.23 17.88 8.83
CA TYR A 31 -3.06 16.79 8.32
C TYR A 31 -2.67 16.41 6.89
N LEU A 32 -2.58 17.39 5.96
CA LEU A 32 -2.22 17.14 4.57
C LEU A 32 -0.81 16.56 4.43
N THR A 33 0.15 17.08 5.19
CA THR A 33 1.53 16.56 5.21
C THR A 33 1.59 15.11 5.68
N LYS A 34 0.81 14.79 6.73
CA LYS A 34 0.71 13.42 7.26
C LYS A 34 0.02 12.49 6.27
N LEU A 35 -1.01 12.98 5.58
CA LEU A 35 -1.73 12.24 4.54
C LEU A 35 -0.84 11.90 3.35
N GLU A 36 0.06 12.79 2.97
CA GLU A 36 1.02 12.55 1.88
C GLU A 36 2.13 11.57 2.28
N LYS A 37 2.70 11.73 3.49
CA LYS A 37 3.79 10.88 3.98
C LYS A 37 3.32 9.48 4.39
N HIS A 38 2.22 9.41 5.12
CA HIS A 38 1.71 8.20 5.78
C HIS A 38 0.19 8.07 5.63
N PRO A 39 -0.33 7.89 4.41
CA PRO A 39 -1.76 7.73 4.16
C PRO A 39 -2.36 6.55 4.94
N GLU A 40 -1.57 5.52 5.23
CA GLU A 40 -1.96 4.39 6.07
C GLU A 40 -2.35 4.76 7.50
N SER A 41 -1.87 5.89 8.02
CA SER A 41 -2.19 6.34 9.38
C SER A 41 -3.52 7.08 9.49
N LEU A 42 -4.12 7.45 8.36
CA LEU A 42 -5.35 8.24 8.27
C LEU A 42 -6.46 7.49 7.52
N GLN A 43 -6.46 6.15 7.58
CA GLN A 43 -7.45 5.36 6.85
C GLN A 43 -8.85 5.58 7.41
N THR A 44 -9.74 6.06 6.54
CA THR A 44 -11.16 6.14 6.83
C THR A 44 -11.81 4.77 6.63
N PRO A 45 -12.79 4.40 7.48
CA PRO A 45 -13.45 3.11 7.35
C PRO A 45 -14.09 2.99 5.96
N PRO A 46 -13.85 1.88 5.23
CA PRO A 46 -14.39 1.72 3.88
C PRO A 46 -15.91 1.76 3.90
N GLY A 47 -16.50 2.40 2.89
CA GLY A 47 -17.95 2.58 2.80
C GLY A 47 -18.50 3.80 3.53
N ILE A 48 -17.69 4.53 4.31
CA ILE A 48 -18.18 5.70 5.05
C ILE A 48 -18.65 6.86 4.13
N PHE A 49 -18.06 6.99 2.95
CA PHE A 49 -18.42 8.00 1.94
C PHE A 49 -19.04 7.40 0.67
N SER A 50 -19.32 6.09 0.64
CA SER A 50 -19.82 5.39 -0.54
C SER A 50 -21.16 4.73 -0.25
N SER A 51 -22.18 5.00 -1.06
CA SER A 51 -23.46 4.31 -0.99
C SER A 51 -23.41 2.88 -1.52
N ARG A 52 -22.41 2.56 -2.35
CA ARG A 52 -22.24 1.24 -3.00
C ARG A 52 -21.49 0.24 -2.13
N THR A 53 -20.61 0.73 -1.26
CA THR A 53 -19.72 -0.11 -0.45
C THR A 53 -20.25 -0.18 0.98
N LYS A 54 -20.49 -1.39 1.49
CA LYS A 54 -20.91 -1.57 2.88
C LYS A 54 -19.84 -1.05 3.85
N TYR A 55 -20.27 -0.34 4.89
CA TYR A 55 -19.40 0.12 5.96
C TYR A 55 -18.66 -1.04 6.62
N ARG A 56 -17.35 -0.93 6.78
CA ARG A 56 -16.55 -1.81 7.67
C ARG A 56 -15.76 -0.95 8.63
N SER A 57 -15.71 -1.35 9.90
CA SER A 57 -14.97 -0.61 10.92
C SER A 57 -13.45 -0.69 10.70
N ILE A 58 -12.71 0.33 11.13
CA ILE A 58 -11.23 0.35 11.05
C ILE A 58 -10.60 -0.83 11.81
N LYS A 59 -11.26 -1.38 12.84
CA LYS A 59 -10.78 -2.58 13.55
C LYS A 59 -10.75 -3.85 12.69
N GLN A 60 -11.50 -3.87 11.58
CA GLN A 60 -11.48 -4.97 10.59
C GLN A 60 -10.49 -4.72 9.45
N MET A 61 -9.77 -3.59 9.51
CA MET A 61 -8.76 -3.22 8.53
C MET A 61 -7.48 -3.97 8.89
N GLN A 62 -6.88 -4.64 7.90
CA GLN A 62 -5.65 -5.42 8.11
C GLN A 62 -4.58 -4.54 8.76
N GLU A 63 -3.86 -5.11 9.74
CA GLU A 63 -2.76 -4.42 10.42
C GLU A 63 -1.74 -3.91 9.41
N PRO A 64 -1.05 -2.78 9.71
CA PRO A 64 0.01 -2.30 8.84
C PRO A 64 1.11 -3.35 8.73
N ILE A 65 1.49 -3.66 7.49
CA ILE A 65 2.56 -4.62 7.19
C ILE A 65 3.89 -3.94 7.55
N ASP A 66 4.65 -4.55 8.46
CA ASP A 66 5.99 -4.08 8.75
C ASP A 66 6.92 -4.49 7.59
N SER A 67 7.40 -3.48 6.87
CA SER A 67 8.27 -3.67 5.70
C SER A 67 9.52 -4.52 6.02
N LYS A 68 10.08 -4.43 7.23
CA LYS A 68 11.31 -5.15 7.59
C LYS A 68 11.07 -6.64 7.80
N SER A 69 10.08 -6.99 8.61
CA SER A 69 9.69 -8.39 8.84
C SER A 69 9.19 -9.03 7.55
N PHE A 70 8.41 -8.31 6.74
CA PHE A 70 7.89 -8.83 5.47
C PHE A 70 9.01 -9.04 4.45
N THR A 71 10.00 -8.13 4.36
CA THR A 71 11.22 -8.34 3.56
C THR A 71 11.97 -9.60 3.98
N LYS A 72 12.09 -9.86 5.30
CA LYS A 72 12.77 -11.05 5.83
C LYS A 72 12.04 -12.34 5.44
N MET A 73 10.71 -12.33 5.51
CA MET A 73 9.88 -13.46 5.07
C MET A 73 10.07 -13.72 3.57
N LEU A 74 9.95 -12.70 2.73
CA LEU A 74 10.12 -12.84 1.27
C LEU A 74 11.52 -13.35 0.89
N LYS A 75 12.58 -12.88 1.57
CA LYS A 75 13.95 -13.39 1.33
C LYS A 75 14.09 -14.88 1.67
N LYS A 76 13.39 -15.36 2.69
CA LYS A 76 13.39 -16.78 3.07
C LYS A 76 12.62 -17.60 2.03
N GLU A 77 11.42 -17.14 1.67
CA GLU A 77 10.54 -17.80 0.71
C GLU A 77 11.16 -17.90 -0.69
N TRP A 78 11.86 -16.85 -1.13
CA TRP A 78 12.47 -16.77 -2.47
C TRP A 78 13.97 -17.08 -2.47
N SER A 79 14.46 -17.78 -1.44
CA SER A 79 15.88 -18.13 -1.31
C SER A 79 16.37 -19.09 -2.39
N SER A 80 15.48 -19.93 -2.93
CA SER A 80 15.78 -20.88 -4.02
C SER A 80 15.89 -20.25 -5.41
N PHE A 81 15.43 -19.01 -5.58
CA PHE A 81 15.44 -18.32 -6.87
C PHE A 81 16.77 -17.59 -7.12
N PRO A 82 17.19 -17.44 -8.38
CA PRO A 82 18.40 -16.69 -8.72
C PRO A 82 18.33 -15.22 -8.28
N ASP A 83 19.49 -14.57 -8.15
CA ASP A 83 19.55 -13.16 -7.76
C ASP A 83 19.04 -12.19 -8.83
N VAL A 84 19.00 -12.67 -10.08
CA VAL A 84 18.41 -11.95 -11.21
C VAL A 84 17.26 -12.79 -11.73
N LEU A 85 16.07 -12.19 -11.79
CA LEU A 85 14.83 -12.82 -12.22
C LEU A 85 14.47 -12.36 -13.63
N THR A 86 13.97 -13.27 -14.42
CA THR A 86 13.31 -13.00 -15.69
C THR A 86 11.88 -12.50 -15.46
N THR A 87 11.33 -11.81 -16.46
CA THR A 87 9.94 -11.33 -16.43
C THR A 87 8.94 -12.46 -16.12
N ASN A 88 9.17 -13.66 -16.67
CA ASN A 88 8.30 -14.81 -16.45
C ASN A 88 8.37 -15.33 -15.00
N GLU A 89 9.56 -15.40 -14.42
CA GLU A 89 9.72 -15.80 -13.01
C GLU A 89 9.01 -14.82 -12.09
N VAL A 90 9.14 -13.51 -12.35
CA VAL A 90 8.41 -12.49 -11.57
C VAL A 90 6.90 -12.69 -11.69
N ILE A 91 6.37 -12.89 -12.90
CA ILE A 91 4.94 -13.16 -13.10
C ILE A 91 4.51 -14.40 -12.29
N THR A 92 5.31 -15.46 -12.24
CA THR A 92 4.98 -16.66 -11.45
C THR A 92 5.02 -16.43 -9.94
N LEU A 93 5.95 -15.58 -9.46
CA LEU A 93 6.15 -15.28 -8.05
C LEU A 93 5.04 -14.39 -7.48
N ILE A 94 4.76 -13.28 -8.15
CA ILE A 94 3.83 -12.26 -7.66
C ILE A 94 2.47 -12.30 -8.35
N GLY A 95 2.29 -13.06 -9.43
CA GLY A 95 1.00 -13.26 -10.10
C GLY A 95 0.45 -12.05 -10.85
N TYR A 96 1.30 -11.06 -11.17
CA TYR A 96 0.92 -9.89 -11.97
C TYR A 96 1.14 -10.14 -13.46
N THR A 97 0.43 -9.42 -14.34
CA THR A 97 0.57 -9.61 -15.79
C THR A 97 1.87 -8.98 -16.31
N GLN A 98 2.35 -9.46 -17.46
CA GLN A 98 3.53 -8.89 -18.12
C GLN A 98 3.37 -7.40 -18.44
N SER A 99 2.16 -6.97 -18.82
CA SER A 99 1.85 -5.55 -19.06
C SER A 99 2.05 -4.72 -17.80
N THR A 100 1.48 -5.13 -16.67
CA THR A 100 1.63 -4.40 -15.39
C THR A 100 3.08 -4.30 -14.94
N LEU A 101 3.86 -5.36 -15.14
CA LEU A 101 5.28 -5.37 -14.79
C LEU A 101 6.08 -4.44 -15.71
N SER A 102 5.76 -4.41 -17.00
CA SER A 102 6.38 -3.49 -17.97
C SER A 102 6.07 -2.04 -17.62
N ASP A 103 4.82 -1.74 -17.26
CA ASP A 103 4.40 -0.41 -16.81
C ASP A 103 5.16 0.02 -15.55
N TRP A 104 5.37 -0.89 -14.59
CA TRP A 104 6.14 -0.59 -13.38
C TRP A 104 7.60 -0.26 -13.68
N ILE A 105 8.20 -0.94 -14.66
CA ILE A 105 9.58 -0.64 -15.09
C ILE A 105 9.62 0.72 -15.80
N ILE A 106 8.68 0.98 -16.72
CA ILE A 106 8.61 2.26 -17.46
C ILE A 106 8.38 3.44 -16.50
N GLN A 107 7.55 3.26 -15.49
CA GLN A 107 7.27 4.27 -14.46
C GLN A 107 8.40 4.39 -13.41
N GLY A 108 9.48 3.62 -13.53
CA GLY A 108 10.61 3.64 -12.59
C GLY A 108 10.26 3.14 -11.18
N ARG A 109 9.18 2.35 -11.04
CA ARG A 109 8.77 1.76 -9.75
C ARG A 109 9.65 0.58 -9.35
N ILE A 110 10.08 -0.20 -10.34
CA ILE A 110 11.00 -1.34 -10.19
C ILE A 110 12.14 -1.15 -11.20
N ILE A 111 13.34 -1.57 -10.81
CA ILE A 111 14.50 -1.59 -11.72
C ILE A 111 14.40 -2.81 -12.64
N GLY A 112 14.31 -2.56 -13.94
CA GLY A 112 14.40 -3.59 -14.98
C GLY A 112 15.55 -3.28 -15.94
N ILE A 113 16.52 -4.18 -16.03
CA ILE A 113 17.64 -4.09 -16.97
C ILE A 113 17.21 -4.77 -18.26
N ARG A 114 17.21 -4.04 -19.37
CA ARG A 114 16.89 -4.62 -20.68
C ARG A 114 18.07 -5.46 -21.16
N TYR A 115 17.82 -6.75 -21.41
CA TYR A 115 18.79 -7.68 -21.96
C TYR A 115 18.16 -8.40 -23.17
N TYR A 116 18.64 -8.06 -24.36
CA TYR A 116 17.97 -8.40 -25.63
C TYR A 116 16.50 -7.93 -25.64
N ASN A 117 15.56 -8.86 -25.87
CA ASN A 117 14.13 -8.59 -25.94
C ASN A 117 13.37 -8.88 -24.63
N ARG A 118 14.08 -8.95 -23.49
CA ARG A 118 13.49 -9.24 -22.18
C ARG A 118 14.06 -8.35 -21.09
N TYR A 119 13.30 -8.19 -20.01
CA TYR A 119 13.76 -7.50 -18.80
C TYR A 119 14.31 -8.50 -17.79
N LEU A 120 15.47 -8.16 -17.24
CA LEU A 120 16.08 -8.79 -16.08
C LEU A 120 15.85 -7.90 -14.86
N ILE A 121 15.27 -8.48 -13.81
CA ILE A 121 14.83 -7.78 -12.62
C ILE A 121 15.65 -8.33 -11.44
N PRO A 122 16.48 -7.52 -10.79
CA PRO A 122 17.19 -7.97 -9.60
C PRO A 122 16.21 -8.34 -8.47
N LYS A 123 16.37 -9.54 -7.90
CA LYS A 123 15.50 -10.10 -6.85
C LYS A 123 15.39 -9.19 -5.63
N ASN A 124 16.49 -8.61 -5.17
CA ASN A 124 16.51 -7.72 -3.99
C ASN A 124 15.62 -6.49 -4.18
N TYR A 125 15.66 -5.87 -5.35
CA TYR A 125 14.84 -4.70 -5.68
C TYR A 125 13.36 -5.05 -5.80
N LEU A 126 13.04 -6.24 -6.33
CA LEU A 126 11.67 -6.74 -6.36
C LEU A 126 11.13 -6.93 -4.93
N ILE A 127 11.90 -7.57 -4.05
CA ILE A 127 11.52 -7.79 -2.65
C ILE A 127 11.27 -6.45 -1.95
N GLU A 128 12.19 -5.49 -2.10
CA GLU A 128 12.05 -4.15 -1.52
C GLU A 128 10.78 -3.46 -2.00
N TYR A 129 10.51 -3.51 -3.31
CA TYR A 129 9.30 -2.93 -3.89
C TYR A 129 8.02 -3.58 -3.34
N VAL A 130 8.00 -4.91 -3.27
CA VAL A 130 6.86 -5.67 -2.75
C VAL A 130 6.60 -5.32 -1.29
N ALA A 131 7.66 -5.19 -0.49
CA ALA A 131 7.53 -4.95 0.93
C ALA A 131 7.25 -3.51 1.35
N THR A 132 7.51 -2.54 0.46
CA THR A 132 7.33 -1.12 0.78
C THR A 132 6.15 -0.51 0.05
N LYS A 133 6.08 -0.69 -1.27
CA LYS A 133 5.19 0.06 -2.15
C LYS A 133 4.04 -0.77 -2.68
N ALA A 134 4.22 -2.08 -2.87
CA ALA A 134 3.18 -2.91 -3.50
C ALA A 134 1.91 -3.03 -2.65
N HIS A 135 1.98 -2.82 -1.33
CA HIS A 135 0.80 -2.75 -0.47
C HIS A 135 -0.19 -1.64 -0.89
N ARG A 136 0.30 -0.58 -1.55
CA ARG A 136 -0.51 0.54 -2.07
C ARG A 136 -1.27 0.21 -3.36
N ILE A 137 -1.00 -0.94 -3.99
CA ILE A 137 -1.72 -1.36 -5.19
C ILE A 137 -3.18 -1.65 -4.82
N THR A 138 -4.11 -1.04 -5.55
CA THR A 138 -5.55 -1.16 -5.32
C THR A 138 -6.08 -2.56 -5.61
N GLN A 139 -5.77 -3.09 -6.79
CA GLN A 139 -6.14 -4.45 -7.22
C GLN A 139 -4.91 -5.36 -7.11
N LYS A 140 -4.86 -6.18 -6.07
CA LYS A 140 -3.76 -7.13 -5.84
C LYS A 140 -4.06 -8.45 -6.55
N SER A 141 -3.02 -9.08 -7.08
CA SER A 141 -3.11 -10.44 -7.60
C SER A 141 -3.36 -11.43 -6.46
N GLU A 142 -3.94 -12.59 -6.79
CA GLU A 142 -4.18 -13.65 -5.81
C GLU A 142 -2.88 -14.11 -5.13
N LYS A 143 -1.79 -14.25 -5.89
CA LYS A 143 -0.46 -14.60 -5.38
C LYS A 143 0.09 -13.55 -4.41
N HIS A 144 -0.10 -12.27 -4.70
CA HIS A 144 0.31 -11.22 -3.77
C HIS A 144 -0.55 -11.23 -2.50
N MET A 145 -1.85 -11.46 -2.63
CA MET A 145 -2.74 -11.62 -1.47
C MET A 145 -2.36 -12.84 -0.61
N SER A 146 -1.97 -13.96 -1.22
CA SER A 146 -1.52 -15.14 -0.47
C SER A 146 -0.22 -14.88 0.29
N LEU A 147 0.74 -14.15 -0.30
CA LEU A 147 1.98 -13.76 0.39
C LEU A 147 1.69 -12.86 1.59
N ILE A 148 0.74 -11.94 1.46
CA ILE A 148 0.31 -11.09 2.57
C ILE A 148 -0.37 -11.93 3.67
N ALA A 149 -1.24 -12.88 3.30
CA ALA A 149 -1.88 -13.77 4.26
C ALA A 149 -0.88 -14.62 5.02
N GLN A 150 0.08 -15.26 4.32
CA GLN A 150 1.16 -16.03 4.93
C GLN A 150 2.00 -15.21 5.92
N TYR A 151 2.22 -13.94 5.62
CA TYR A 151 2.93 -13.04 6.53
C TYR A 151 2.17 -12.81 7.84
N PHE A 152 0.83 -12.70 7.79
CA PHE A 152 0.01 -12.55 8.99
C PHE A 152 -0.17 -13.86 9.75
N ASP A 153 -0.28 -15.01 9.06
CA ASP A 153 -0.40 -16.33 9.69
C ASP A 153 0.89 -16.78 10.39
N GLY A 154 2.05 -16.38 9.88
CA GLY A 154 3.35 -16.73 10.44
C GLY A 154 3.83 -15.84 11.59
N ARG A 155 2.96 -14.98 12.13
CA ARG A 155 3.30 -13.93 13.10
C ARG A 155 2.82 -14.25 14.52
#